data_AF-A0A4Q7XVK2-F1
#
_entry.id   AF-A0A4Q7XVK2-F1
#
_cell.length_a   1.000
_cell.length_b   1.000
_cell.length_c   1.000
_cell.angle_alpha   90.00
_cell.angle_beta   90.00
_cell.angle_gamma   90.00
#
_symmetry.space_group_name_H-M   'P 1'
#
loop_
_entity.id
_entity.type
_entity.pdbx_description
1 polymer ?
#
loop_
_entity_poly.entity_id
_entity_poly.type
_entity_poly.pdbx_seq_one_letter_code
_entity_poly.pdbx_strand_id
1 'polypeptide(L)'
;MNTLAVAHAAAATALAQLLPARRGVAWQPGPAAFPVHPDAPTTRLTQHDRTLIVAEHQGAIEVWAGEPQTVFCRPAAVVDASTPDAVAVLAAEVLRSVLPALDNEAARYTGPNHDHKQVVRAKERALIELGYLLRDLGAADLAGRQHIDGPGLHWKTSEGAEWDVLSLGYQGTFTVAYNGPISGLHGLLPYLLRPTPGDGHTDTGSAFTRHLGARFPQLAPVDAHEVDFGRIDTPGGYIALPSLDVCPDHADDSTRVASQIAHVGIDLLLAAASALV
;
A
#
# COMPACT_ATOMS: atom_id res chain seq x y z
N MET A 1 10.84 16.07 38.45
CA MET A 1 10.47 16.29 37.04
C MET A 1 9.01 15.90 36.91
N ASN A 2 8.11 16.87 36.72
CA ASN A 2 6.70 16.58 36.46
C ASN A 2 6.60 16.01 35.04
N THR A 3 6.29 14.73 34.92
CA THR A 3 5.76 14.14 33.71
C THR A 3 4.40 14.79 33.46
N LEU A 4 4.34 15.77 32.55
CA LEU A 4 3.07 16.21 31.99
C LEU A 4 2.41 14.96 31.41
N ALA A 5 1.23 14.62 31.92
CA ALA A 5 0.45 13.51 31.38
C ALA A 5 0.06 13.88 29.95
N VAL A 6 0.72 13.28 28.97
CA VAL A 6 0.35 13.41 27.57
C VAL A 6 -1.03 12.79 27.41
N ALA A 7 -2.02 13.59 27.03
CA ALA A 7 -3.33 13.07 26.67
C ALA A 7 -3.18 12.06 25.52
N HIS A 8 -3.94 10.96 25.52
CA HIS A 8 -3.82 9.93 24.50
C HIS A 8 -4.72 10.28 23.30
N ALA A 9 -4.21 10.12 22.08
CA ALA A 9 -5.01 10.30 20.86
C ALA A 9 -6.04 9.18 20.77
N ALA A 10 -7.33 9.53 20.69
CA ALA A 10 -8.41 8.56 20.67
C ALA A 10 -8.37 7.65 19.42
N ALA A 11 -7.99 8.23 18.27
CA ALA A 11 -7.89 7.54 16.99
C ALA A 11 -6.81 6.46 16.93
N ALA A 12 -5.80 6.52 17.82
CA ALA A 12 -4.63 5.65 17.74
C ALA A 12 -4.96 4.16 17.89
N THR A 13 -5.88 3.80 18.79
CA THR A 13 -6.27 2.41 19.02
C THR A 13 -7.01 1.84 17.80
N ALA A 14 -7.94 2.62 17.24
CA ALA A 14 -8.67 2.22 16.04
C ALA A 14 -7.73 2.11 14.82
N LEU A 15 -6.79 3.05 14.66
CA LEU A 15 -5.77 2.97 13.61
C LEU A 15 -4.93 1.70 13.77
N ALA A 16 -4.46 1.37 14.97
CA ALA A 16 -3.66 0.17 15.23
C ALA A 16 -4.38 -1.13 14.87
N GLN A 17 -5.71 -1.18 14.99
CA GLN A 17 -6.54 -2.33 14.62
C GLN A 17 -6.72 -2.48 13.10
N LEU A 18 -6.67 -1.38 12.35
CA LEU A 18 -6.81 -1.39 10.89
C LEU A 18 -5.49 -1.69 10.18
N LEU A 19 -4.36 -1.52 10.86
CA LEU A 19 -3.04 -1.86 10.31
C LEU A 19 -2.74 -3.37 10.49
N PRO A 20 -2.16 -4.03 9.48
CA PRO A 20 -1.90 -5.46 9.54
C PRO A 20 -0.86 -5.80 10.61
N ALA A 21 -1.03 -6.97 11.21
CA ALA A 21 0.00 -7.58 12.03
C ALA A 21 1.17 -8.02 11.14
N ARG A 22 2.40 -7.91 11.65
CA ARG A 22 3.60 -8.46 11.01
C ARG A 22 4.17 -9.57 11.86
N ARG A 23 4.30 -10.76 11.29
CA ARG A 23 4.80 -11.97 11.95
C ARG A 23 4.01 -12.26 13.25
N GLY A 24 2.69 -12.09 13.18
CA GLY A 24 1.80 -12.27 14.32
C GLY A 24 1.84 -11.17 15.39
N VAL A 25 2.61 -10.10 15.18
CA VAL A 25 2.68 -8.96 16.11
C VAL A 25 1.83 -7.81 15.58
N ALA A 26 0.76 -7.48 16.28
CA ALA A 26 -0.09 -6.32 15.96
C ALA A 26 0.56 -5.01 16.43
N TRP A 27 0.14 -3.89 15.83
CA TRP A 27 0.52 -2.56 16.31
C TRP A 27 0.01 -2.34 17.73
N GLN A 28 0.88 -1.88 18.63
CA GLN A 28 0.55 -1.64 20.03
C GLN A 28 0.53 -0.14 20.34
N PRO A 29 -0.60 0.39 20.85
CA PRO A 29 -0.64 1.75 21.35
C PRO A 29 0.06 1.86 22.70
N GLY A 30 0.76 2.97 22.91
CA GLY A 30 1.44 3.28 24.15
C GLY A 30 1.75 4.77 24.30
N PRO A 31 2.29 5.19 25.46
CA PRO A 31 2.63 6.58 25.69
C PRO A 31 3.70 7.06 24.71
N ALA A 32 3.51 8.25 24.15
CA ALA A 32 4.55 8.91 23.37
C ALA A 32 5.62 9.49 24.31
N ALA A 33 6.89 9.32 23.95
CA ALA A 33 8.02 9.83 24.74
C ALA A 33 8.08 11.37 24.74
N PHE A 34 7.53 11.99 23.70
CA PHE A 34 7.43 13.43 23.53
C PHE A 34 6.19 13.75 22.68
N PRO A 35 5.55 14.91 22.90
CA PRO A 35 4.49 15.38 22.03
C PRO A 35 5.08 15.96 20.74
N VAL A 36 4.43 15.71 19.59
CA VAL A 36 4.79 16.32 18.29
C VAL A 36 4.23 17.74 18.15
N HIS A 37 3.12 18.03 18.84
CA HIS A 37 2.56 19.37 19.00
C HIS A 37 2.41 19.70 20.48
N PRO A 38 2.73 20.92 20.91
CA PRO A 38 2.37 21.39 22.25
C PRO A 38 0.86 21.20 22.49
N ASP A 39 0.51 20.55 23.59
CA ASP A 39 -0.87 20.34 24.06
C ASP A 39 -1.80 19.45 23.20
N ALA A 40 -1.28 18.75 22.19
CA ALA A 40 -2.06 17.77 21.43
C ALA A 40 -2.08 16.38 22.10
N PRO A 41 -3.25 15.71 22.18
CA PRO A 41 -3.29 14.28 22.47
C PRO A 41 -2.40 13.52 21.51
N THR A 42 -1.46 12.75 22.06
CA THR A 42 -0.42 12.05 21.30
C THR A 42 -0.28 10.62 21.79
N THR A 43 -0.19 9.67 20.87
CA THR A 43 0.00 8.24 21.19
C THR A 43 1.00 7.62 20.24
N ARG A 44 1.91 6.82 20.80
CA ARG A 44 2.88 6.07 20.02
C ARG A 44 2.29 4.71 19.64
N LEU A 45 2.36 4.37 18.36
CA LEU A 45 2.12 3.01 17.89
C LEU A 45 3.45 2.33 17.60
N THR A 46 3.65 1.11 18.10
CA THR A 46 4.86 0.32 17.86
C THR A 46 4.54 -1.04 17.26
N GLN A 47 5.38 -1.48 16.33
CA GLN A 47 5.37 -2.85 15.82
C GLN A 47 6.79 -3.22 15.42
N HIS A 48 7.40 -4.15 16.16
CA HIS A 48 8.83 -4.45 16.04
C HIS A 48 9.70 -3.19 16.24
N ASP A 49 10.53 -2.87 15.25
CA ASP A 49 11.38 -1.69 15.15
C ASP A 49 10.67 -0.46 14.59
N ARG A 50 9.44 -0.62 14.05
CA ARG A 50 8.67 0.46 13.46
C ARG A 50 7.91 1.24 14.52
N THR A 51 7.91 2.56 14.36
CA THR A 51 7.20 3.48 15.25
C THR A 51 6.42 4.48 14.41
N LEU A 52 5.16 4.70 14.79
CA LEU A 52 4.35 5.82 14.33
C LEU A 52 3.94 6.65 15.56
N ILE A 53 3.81 7.96 15.38
CA ILE A 53 3.20 8.84 16.38
C ILE A 53 1.89 9.36 15.80
N VAL A 54 0.80 9.15 16.53
CA VAL A 54 -0.53 9.65 16.19
C VAL A 54 -0.80 10.86 17.05
N ALA A 55 -1.19 11.97 16.44
CA ALA A 55 -1.57 13.19 17.14
C ALA A 55 -2.92 13.70 16.64
N GLU A 56 -3.71 14.25 17.56
CA GLU A 56 -4.98 14.92 17.24
C GLU A 56 -4.80 16.42 17.49
N HIS A 57 -4.75 17.21 16.42
CA HIS A 57 -4.43 18.63 16.50
C HIS A 57 -5.33 19.45 15.57
N GLN A 58 -5.96 20.50 16.12
CA GLN A 58 -6.77 21.46 15.35
C GLN A 58 -7.83 20.83 14.43
N GLY A 59 -8.49 19.77 14.89
CA GLY A 59 -9.53 19.08 14.11
C GLY A 59 -8.97 18.13 13.04
N ALA A 60 -7.68 17.83 13.04
CA ALA A 60 -7.05 16.83 12.19
C ALA A 60 -6.50 15.66 13.01
N ILE A 61 -6.44 14.49 12.36
CA ILE A 61 -5.70 13.33 12.85
C ILE A 61 -4.44 13.21 12.00
N GLU A 62 -3.29 13.26 12.66
CA GLU A 62 -1.98 13.26 12.04
C GLU A 62 -1.21 11.99 12.39
N VAL A 63 -0.50 11.44 11.41
CA VAL A 63 0.47 10.36 11.61
C VAL A 63 1.84 10.89 11.26
N TRP A 64 2.77 10.73 12.19
CA TRP A 64 4.16 11.07 12.06
C TRP A 64 4.97 9.78 12.05
N ALA A 65 5.96 9.72 11.16
CA ALA A 65 6.76 8.52 10.92
C ALA A 65 8.24 8.92 10.78
N GLY A 66 9.11 8.10 11.36
CA GLY A 66 10.56 8.30 11.38
C GLY A 66 11.19 7.43 12.46
N GLU A 67 12.51 7.33 12.45
CA GLU A 67 13.24 6.69 13.54
C GLU A 67 13.05 7.47 14.85
N PRO A 68 13.19 6.82 16.03
CA PRO A 68 13.07 7.50 17.32
C PRO A 68 14.02 8.70 17.51
N GLN A 69 15.06 8.83 16.67
CA GLN A 69 16.07 9.89 16.73
C GLN A 69 15.86 10.98 15.65
N THR A 70 14.91 10.80 14.73
CA THR A 70 14.69 11.74 13.64
C THR A 70 13.85 12.92 14.12
N VAL A 71 14.22 14.14 13.71
CA VAL A 71 13.41 15.32 13.98
C VAL A 71 12.17 15.28 13.09
N PHE A 72 11.01 15.19 13.73
CA PHE A 72 9.72 15.28 13.08
C PHE A 72 9.47 16.72 12.60
N CYS A 73 9.64 16.97 11.31
CA CYS A 73 9.47 18.30 10.72
C CYS A 73 8.12 18.50 10.01
N ARG A 74 7.40 17.42 9.67
CA ARG A 74 6.01 17.45 9.19
C ARG A 74 5.32 16.09 9.39
N PRO A 75 3.98 16.05 9.48
CA PRO A 75 3.25 14.79 9.50
C PRO A 75 3.43 14.04 8.16
N ALA A 76 3.51 12.71 8.24
CA ALA A 76 3.62 11.82 7.10
C ALA A 76 2.25 11.54 6.45
N ALA A 77 1.18 11.56 7.24
CA ALA A 77 -0.20 11.53 6.75
C ALA A 77 -1.10 12.41 7.65
N VAL A 78 -2.12 13.00 7.05
CA VAL A 78 -3.09 13.87 7.73
C VAL A 78 -4.47 13.61 7.15
N VAL A 79 -5.47 13.54 8.02
CA VAL A 79 -6.88 13.53 7.62
C VAL A 79 -7.65 14.53 8.49
N ASP A 80 -8.64 15.18 7.88
CA ASP A 80 -9.60 15.99 8.64
C ASP A 80 -10.46 15.05 9.50
N ALA A 81 -10.54 15.30 10.81
CA ALA A 81 -11.26 14.45 11.76
C ALA A 81 -12.78 14.46 11.54
N SER A 82 -13.32 15.43 10.80
CA SER A 82 -14.73 15.47 10.38
C SER A 82 -15.03 14.60 9.16
N THR A 83 -14.01 14.05 8.50
CA THR A 83 -14.19 13.12 7.37
C THR A 83 -14.93 11.87 7.85
N PRO A 84 -15.99 11.41 7.14
CA PRO A 84 -16.58 10.12 7.41
C PRO A 84 -15.52 9.02 7.37
N ASP A 85 -15.50 8.16 8.40
CA ASP A 85 -14.50 7.09 8.55
C ASP A 85 -13.04 7.59 8.48
N ALA A 86 -12.77 8.79 9.03
CA ALA A 86 -11.44 9.43 9.00
C ALA A 86 -10.29 8.47 9.36
N VAL A 87 -10.47 7.60 10.36
CA VAL A 87 -9.45 6.62 10.78
C VAL A 87 -9.18 5.58 9.70
N ALA A 88 -10.20 5.12 8.95
CA ALA A 88 -10.03 4.19 7.85
C ALA A 88 -9.35 4.85 6.65
N VAL A 89 -9.73 6.09 6.33
CA VAL A 89 -9.05 6.91 5.30
C VAL A 89 -7.58 7.09 5.66
N LEU A 90 -7.29 7.40 6.92
CA LEU A 90 -5.93 7.53 7.44
C LEU A 90 -5.16 6.20 7.38
N ALA A 91 -5.79 5.08 7.74
CA ALA A 91 -5.17 3.76 7.64
C ALA A 91 -4.79 3.41 6.20
N ALA A 92 -5.68 3.68 5.23
CA ALA A 92 -5.38 3.48 3.81
C ALA A 92 -4.20 4.34 3.34
N GLU A 93 -4.09 5.58 3.83
CA GLU A 93 -2.94 6.44 3.54
C GLU A 93 -1.64 5.93 4.19
N VAL A 94 -1.71 5.47 5.43
CA VAL A 94 -0.56 4.86 6.13
C VAL A 94 -0.05 3.63 5.38
N LEU A 95 -0.94 2.76 4.92
CA LEU A 95 -0.60 1.54 4.18
C LEU A 95 0.03 1.83 2.82
N ARG A 96 -0.48 2.84 2.10
CA ARG A 96 0.01 3.18 0.76
C ARG A 96 1.29 3.98 0.74
N SER A 97 1.53 4.83 1.73
CA SER A 97 2.60 5.83 1.61
C SER A 97 3.53 5.86 2.80
N VAL A 98 3.00 5.79 4.02
CA VAL A 98 3.80 5.95 5.23
C VAL A 98 4.66 4.71 5.52
N LEU A 99 4.05 3.52 5.56
CA LEU A 99 4.79 2.27 5.84
C LEU A 99 5.78 1.92 4.72
N PRO A 100 5.45 2.05 3.42
CA PRO A 100 6.42 1.88 2.35
C PRO A 100 7.61 2.84 2.44
N ALA A 101 7.37 4.09 2.83
CA ALA A 101 8.45 5.07 3.02
C ALA A 101 9.37 4.69 4.17
N LEU A 102 8.82 4.23 5.31
CA LEU A 102 9.61 3.72 6.43
C LEU A 102 10.46 2.50 6.03
N ASP A 103 9.86 1.53 5.34
CA ASP A 103 10.58 0.33 4.88
C ASP A 103 11.69 0.70 3.86
N ASN A 104 11.45 1.72 3.01
CA ASN A 104 12.46 2.26 2.10
C ASN A 104 13.60 2.97 2.83
N GLU A 105 13.31 3.78 3.86
CA GLU A 105 14.32 4.44 4.68
C GLU A 105 15.20 3.43 5.41
N ALA A 106 14.56 2.43 6.05
CA ALA A 106 15.28 1.32 6.69
C ALA A 106 16.18 0.58 5.69
N ALA A 107 15.69 0.26 4.49
CA ALA A 107 16.50 -0.39 3.46
C ALA A 107 17.69 0.47 3.00
N ARG A 108 17.49 1.79 2.83
CA ARG A 108 18.54 2.76 2.47
C ARG A 108 19.58 2.92 3.58
N TYR A 109 19.18 2.78 4.85
CA TYR A 109 20.11 2.79 5.97
C TYR A 109 20.87 1.46 6.10
N THR A 110 20.18 0.32 6.01
CA THR A 110 20.78 -1.01 6.17
C THR A 110 21.75 -1.34 5.04
N GLY A 111 21.41 -1.05 3.78
CA GLY A 111 22.21 -1.46 2.62
C GLY A 111 23.69 -1.03 2.71
N PRO A 112 23.99 0.28 2.87
CA PRO A 112 25.35 0.79 3.01
C PRO A 112 26.03 0.42 4.34
N ASN A 113 25.27 0.35 5.44
CA ASN A 113 25.86 0.24 6.79
C ASN A 113 26.04 -1.20 7.28
N HIS A 114 25.27 -2.16 6.76
CA HIS A 114 25.19 -3.52 7.32
C HIS A 114 25.27 -4.68 6.31
N ASP A 115 25.20 -4.40 5.00
CA ASP A 115 25.16 -5.33 3.83
C ASP A 115 23.77 -5.39 3.17
N HIS A 116 23.75 -5.24 1.85
CA HIS A 116 22.56 -5.39 1.02
C HIS A 116 21.90 -6.77 1.16
N LYS A 117 22.66 -7.83 1.44
CA LYS A 117 22.08 -9.17 1.71
C LYS A 117 21.08 -9.15 2.86
N GLN A 118 21.23 -8.24 3.83
CA GLN A 118 20.27 -8.10 4.92
C GLN A 118 18.93 -7.53 4.45
N VAL A 119 18.96 -6.58 3.51
CA VAL A 119 17.75 -6.02 2.86
C VAL A 119 17.03 -7.14 2.10
N VAL A 120 17.76 -7.93 1.31
CA VAL A 120 17.17 -9.07 0.56
C VAL A 120 16.51 -10.06 1.51
N ARG A 121 17.18 -10.47 2.60
CA ARG A 121 16.61 -11.37 3.61
C ARG A 121 15.37 -10.80 4.31
N ALA A 122 15.32 -9.48 4.52
CA ALA A 122 14.13 -8.84 5.08
C ALA A 122 12.93 -8.96 4.12
N LYS A 123 13.16 -8.76 2.82
CA LYS A 123 12.14 -8.95 1.79
C LYS A 123 11.70 -10.40 1.63
N GLU A 124 12.63 -11.36 1.67
CA GLU A 124 12.29 -12.79 1.66
C GLU A 124 11.35 -13.14 2.82
N ARG A 125 11.63 -12.66 4.03
CA ARG A 125 10.76 -12.88 5.19
C ARG A 125 9.38 -12.25 5.02
N ALA A 126 9.32 -11.05 4.43
CA ALA A 126 8.08 -10.36 4.13
C ALA A 126 7.23 -11.14 3.10
N LEU A 127 7.86 -11.66 2.04
CA LEU A 127 7.17 -12.49 1.05
C LEU A 127 6.75 -13.85 1.61
N ILE A 128 7.54 -14.47 2.49
CA ILE A 128 7.14 -15.72 3.16
C ILE A 128 5.84 -15.52 3.95
N GLU A 129 5.73 -14.40 4.67
CA GLU A 129 4.52 -14.04 5.41
C GLU A 129 3.30 -13.88 4.49
N LEU A 130 3.43 -13.11 3.41
CA LEU A 130 2.37 -12.97 2.41
C LEU A 130 2.00 -14.32 1.77
N GLY A 131 2.99 -15.15 1.44
CA GLY A 131 2.78 -16.45 0.83
C GLY A 131 1.99 -17.40 1.73
N TYR A 132 2.23 -17.41 3.04
CA TYR A 132 1.41 -18.19 3.97
C TYR A 132 -0.04 -17.68 3.99
N LEU A 133 -0.25 -16.36 4.07
CA LEU A 133 -1.59 -15.79 4.07
C LEU A 133 -2.35 -16.09 2.76
N LEU A 134 -1.70 -15.93 1.60
CA LEU A 134 -2.29 -16.26 0.30
C LEU A 134 -2.67 -17.74 0.21
N ARG A 135 -1.83 -18.64 0.74
CA ARG A 135 -2.14 -20.07 0.80
C ARG A 135 -3.35 -20.36 1.68
N ASP A 136 -3.43 -19.73 2.85
CA ASP A 136 -4.57 -19.90 3.77
C ASP A 136 -5.88 -19.36 3.17
N LEU A 137 -5.78 -18.35 2.29
CA LEU A 137 -6.89 -17.79 1.54
C LEU A 137 -7.22 -18.56 0.23
N GLY A 138 -6.44 -19.60 -0.10
CA GLY A 138 -6.75 -20.50 -1.22
C GLY A 138 -6.03 -20.21 -2.53
N ALA A 139 -4.94 -19.43 -2.54
CA ALA A 139 -4.12 -19.21 -3.72
C ALA A 139 -3.61 -20.54 -4.32
N ALA A 140 -3.86 -20.76 -5.61
CA ALA A 140 -3.40 -21.94 -6.34
C ALA A 140 -2.02 -21.70 -6.95
N ASP A 141 -1.25 -22.78 -7.15
CA ASP A 141 0.08 -22.76 -7.79
C ASP A 141 1.07 -21.76 -7.19
N LEU A 142 0.91 -21.43 -5.90
CA LEU A 142 1.77 -20.49 -5.20
C LEU A 142 3.21 -21.01 -5.12
N ALA A 143 4.13 -20.32 -5.79
CA ALA A 143 5.53 -20.65 -5.86
C ALA A 143 6.42 -19.43 -5.60
N GLY A 144 7.60 -19.68 -5.02
CA GLY A 144 8.65 -18.68 -4.93
C GLY A 144 9.29 -18.44 -6.31
N ARG A 145 9.56 -17.18 -6.62
CA ARG A 145 10.25 -16.75 -7.84
C ARG A 145 11.59 -16.11 -7.48
N GLN A 146 12.63 -16.42 -8.24
CA GLN A 146 13.90 -15.71 -8.18
C GLN A 146 13.96 -14.78 -9.38
N HIS A 147 14.16 -13.48 -9.13
CA HIS A 147 14.42 -12.47 -10.15
C HIS A 147 15.85 -11.94 -9.98
N ILE A 148 16.43 -11.35 -11.03
CA ILE A 148 17.80 -10.80 -10.98
C ILE A 148 17.97 -9.77 -9.85
N ASP A 149 16.88 -9.11 -9.45
CA ASP A 149 16.86 -8.06 -8.44
C ASP A 149 16.31 -8.48 -7.07
N GLY A 150 15.93 -9.76 -6.90
CA GLY A 150 15.47 -10.25 -5.61
C GLY A 150 14.40 -11.35 -5.65
N PRO A 151 13.90 -11.74 -4.46
CA PRO A 151 12.86 -12.75 -4.32
C PRO A 151 11.51 -12.25 -4.83
N GLY A 152 10.64 -13.20 -5.16
CA GLY A 152 9.25 -12.93 -5.52
C GLY A 152 8.33 -14.10 -5.24
N LEU A 153 7.06 -13.88 -5.50
CA LEU A 153 6.00 -14.90 -5.47
C LEU A 153 5.24 -14.87 -6.79
N HIS A 154 4.76 -16.03 -7.21
CA HIS A 154 3.85 -16.21 -8.33
C HIS A 154 2.70 -17.11 -7.89
N TRP A 155 1.47 -16.81 -8.28
CA TRP A 155 0.33 -17.68 -8.05
C TRP A 155 -0.79 -17.43 -9.06
N LYS A 156 -1.81 -18.30 -9.03
CA LYS A 156 -3.00 -18.19 -9.85
C LYS A 156 -4.26 -18.16 -9.00
N THR A 157 -5.26 -17.41 -9.47
CA THR A 157 -6.61 -17.48 -8.93
C THR A 157 -7.38 -18.62 -9.59
N SER A 158 -8.51 -19.01 -8.98
CA SER A 158 -9.41 -20.03 -9.55
C SER A 158 -9.98 -19.65 -10.92
N GLU A 159 -10.03 -18.36 -11.24
CA GLU A 159 -10.50 -17.80 -12.52
C GLU A 159 -9.40 -17.76 -13.60
N GLY A 160 -8.20 -18.26 -13.29
CA GLY A 160 -7.07 -18.29 -14.22
C GLY A 160 -6.38 -16.93 -14.40
N ALA A 161 -6.56 -16.01 -13.45
CA ALA A 161 -5.74 -14.81 -13.37
C ALA A 161 -4.38 -15.17 -12.75
N GLU A 162 -3.32 -14.58 -13.29
CA GLU A 162 -1.95 -14.79 -12.83
C GLU A 162 -1.48 -13.54 -12.09
N TRP A 163 -0.87 -13.76 -10.93
CA TRP A 163 -0.31 -12.70 -10.10
C TRP A 163 1.17 -12.97 -9.85
N ASP A 164 1.92 -11.88 -9.83
CA ASP A 164 3.34 -11.88 -9.46
C ASP A 164 3.61 -10.75 -8.49
N VAL A 165 4.43 -11.01 -7.47
CA VAL A 165 5.00 -9.98 -6.60
C VAL A 165 6.51 -10.12 -6.65
N LEU A 166 7.19 -9.05 -7.05
CA LEU A 166 8.63 -9.03 -7.25
C LEU A 166 9.27 -7.97 -6.36
N SER A 167 10.32 -8.36 -5.64
CA SER A 167 11.27 -7.42 -5.08
C SER A 167 12.14 -6.88 -6.21
N LEU A 168 11.85 -5.68 -6.70
CA LEU A 168 12.76 -4.98 -7.60
C LEU A 168 13.72 -4.08 -6.82
N GLY A 169 15.01 -4.22 -7.13
CA GLY A 169 16.11 -3.41 -6.63
C GLY A 169 16.32 -3.40 -5.11
N TYR A 170 16.98 -2.34 -4.67
CA TYR A 170 17.46 -2.14 -3.30
C TYR A 170 16.44 -1.44 -2.38
N GLN A 171 15.24 -1.15 -2.89
CA GLN A 171 14.19 -0.40 -2.19
C GLN A 171 13.34 -1.31 -1.31
N GLY A 172 12.72 -0.81 -0.24
CA GLY A 172 11.83 -1.58 0.66
C GLY A 172 10.44 -1.93 0.09
N THR A 173 10.19 -1.67 -1.20
CA THR A 173 8.89 -1.89 -1.86
C THR A 173 8.93 -3.01 -2.89
N PHE A 174 7.75 -3.40 -3.34
CA PHE A 174 7.52 -4.47 -4.30
C PHE A 174 6.81 -3.96 -5.55
N THR A 175 6.96 -4.71 -6.64
CA THR A 175 6.17 -4.55 -7.86
C THR A 175 5.19 -5.71 -7.95
N VAL A 176 3.92 -5.39 -8.14
CA VAL A 176 2.86 -6.37 -8.38
C VAL A 176 2.59 -6.40 -9.87
N ALA A 177 2.59 -7.57 -10.47
CA ALA A 177 2.12 -7.76 -11.84
C ALA A 177 0.87 -8.65 -11.84
N TYR A 178 -0.02 -8.37 -12.78
CA TYR A 178 -1.29 -9.06 -12.95
C TYR A 178 -1.53 -9.36 -14.42
N ASN A 179 -2.01 -10.56 -14.72
CA ASN A 179 -2.50 -10.93 -16.04
C ASN A 179 -3.81 -11.73 -15.89
N GLY A 180 -4.93 -11.12 -16.23
CA GLY A 180 -6.24 -11.73 -16.03
C GLY A 180 -7.38 -10.81 -16.44
N PRO A 181 -8.64 -11.17 -16.14
CA PRO A 181 -9.80 -10.33 -16.45
C PRO A 181 -9.78 -8.98 -15.69
N ILE A 182 -10.40 -7.94 -16.22
CA ILE A 182 -10.54 -6.64 -15.52
C ILE A 182 -11.16 -6.82 -14.12
N SER A 183 -12.15 -7.72 -13.99
CA SER A 183 -12.84 -8.00 -12.72
C SER A 183 -11.89 -8.34 -11.56
N GLY A 184 -10.78 -9.04 -11.84
CA GLY A 184 -9.81 -9.42 -10.81
C GLY A 184 -9.07 -8.24 -10.18
N LEU A 185 -9.04 -7.08 -10.85
CA LEU A 185 -8.46 -5.85 -10.29
C LEU A 185 -9.44 -5.09 -9.39
N HIS A 186 -10.74 -5.40 -9.43
CA HIS A 186 -11.77 -4.64 -8.72
C HIS A 186 -11.62 -4.69 -7.20
N GLY A 187 -11.06 -5.77 -6.66
CA GLY A 187 -10.78 -5.90 -5.24
C GLY A 187 -9.52 -5.14 -4.81
N LEU A 188 -8.48 -5.13 -5.65
CA LEU A 188 -7.17 -4.57 -5.31
C LEU A 188 -7.12 -3.04 -5.51
N LEU A 189 -7.69 -2.53 -6.60
CA LEU A 189 -7.61 -1.11 -6.95
C LEU A 189 -8.10 -0.16 -5.85
N PRO A 190 -9.16 -0.45 -5.08
CA PRO A 190 -9.56 0.37 -3.93
C PRO A 190 -8.47 0.55 -2.87
N TYR A 191 -7.56 -0.42 -2.70
CA TYR A 191 -6.43 -0.30 -1.76
C TYR A 191 -5.31 0.57 -2.31
N LEU A 192 -5.20 0.70 -3.63
CA LEU A 192 -4.11 1.41 -4.30
C LEU A 192 -4.49 2.87 -4.58
N LEU A 193 -5.71 3.09 -5.05
CA LEU A 193 -6.15 4.39 -5.59
C LEU A 193 -6.53 5.37 -4.48
N ARG A 194 -6.05 6.62 -4.59
CA ARG A 194 -6.48 7.72 -3.71
C ARG A 194 -7.91 8.11 -4.05
N PRO A 195 -8.84 8.16 -3.08
CA PRO A 195 -10.14 8.76 -3.33
C PRO A 195 -9.93 10.17 -3.86
N THR A 196 -10.40 10.45 -5.08
CA THR A 196 -10.41 11.80 -5.64
C THR A 196 -11.87 12.27 -5.64
N PRO A 197 -12.18 13.49 -5.17
CA PRO A 197 -13.47 14.10 -5.43
C PRO A 197 -13.70 14.11 -6.94
N GLY A 198 -14.85 13.60 -7.39
CA GLY A 198 -15.07 13.24 -8.79
C GLY A 198 -15.01 14.43 -9.74
N ASP A 199 -13.95 14.51 -10.53
CA ASP A 199 -13.94 15.20 -11.80
C ASP A 199 -14.22 14.15 -12.89
N GLY A 200 -15.51 13.84 -13.05
CA GLY A 200 -15.98 12.93 -14.10
C GLY A 200 -15.69 13.52 -15.48
N HIS A 201 -14.66 13.03 -16.16
CA HIS A 201 -14.55 13.14 -17.61
C HIS A 201 -14.99 11.82 -18.22
N THR A 202 -16.28 11.71 -18.51
CA THR A 202 -16.93 10.41 -18.78
C THR A 202 -16.99 9.99 -20.24
N ASP A 203 -16.61 10.83 -21.21
CA ASP A 203 -16.83 10.51 -22.62
C ASP A 203 -15.57 10.40 -23.49
N THR A 204 -14.41 10.82 -22.98
CA THR A 204 -13.13 10.76 -23.73
C THR A 204 -12.42 9.43 -23.49
N GLY A 205 -12.05 8.74 -24.57
CA GLY A 205 -11.32 7.46 -24.50
C GLY A 205 -11.92 6.37 -25.39
N SER A 206 -11.30 5.19 -25.37
CA SER A 206 -11.87 3.97 -25.96
C SER A 206 -12.94 3.37 -25.04
N ALA A 207 -13.63 2.31 -25.46
CA ALA A 207 -14.54 1.60 -24.54
C ALA A 207 -13.78 1.02 -23.34
N PHE A 208 -12.55 0.52 -23.56
CA PHE A 208 -11.64 0.06 -22.51
C PHE A 208 -11.35 1.11 -21.44
N THR A 209 -10.86 2.28 -21.83
CA THR A 209 -10.47 3.30 -20.84
C THR A 209 -11.68 3.92 -20.15
N ARG A 210 -12.81 4.05 -20.84
CA ARG A 210 -14.08 4.46 -20.23
C ARG A 210 -14.62 3.43 -19.24
N HIS A 211 -14.54 2.13 -19.56
CA HIS A 211 -14.99 1.06 -18.68
C HIS A 211 -14.26 1.08 -17.33
N LEU A 212 -12.93 1.19 -17.37
CA LEU A 212 -12.11 1.31 -16.16
C LEU A 212 -12.34 2.65 -15.44
N GLY A 213 -12.34 3.77 -16.17
CA GLY A 213 -12.51 5.11 -15.62
C GLY A 213 -13.89 5.36 -14.98
N ALA A 214 -14.93 4.72 -15.48
CA ALA A 214 -16.27 4.80 -14.91
C ALA A 214 -16.34 4.23 -13.48
N ARG A 215 -15.54 3.19 -13.20
CA ARG A 215 -15.43 2.58 -11.87
C ARG A 215 -14.37 3.24 -11.01
N PHE A 216 -13.27 3.66 -11.64
CA PHE A 216 -12.08 4.20 -10.99
C PHE A 216 -11.67 5.51 -11.65
N PRO A 217 -12.27 6.65 -11.26
CA PRO A 217 -12.02 7.95 -11.89
C PRO A 217 -10.58 8.46 -11.69
N GLN A 218 -9.78 7.79 -10.85
CA GLN A 218 -8.37 8.06 -10.66
C GLN A 218 -7.49 7.59 -11.82
N LEU A 219 -8.00 6.70 -12.67
CA LEU A 219 -7.27 6.15 -13.79
C LEU A 219 -7.24 7.18 -14.92
N ALA A 220 -6.04 7.50 -15.39
CA ALA A 220 -5.82 8.44 -16.46
C ALA A 220 -5.55 7.68 -17.77
N PRO A 221 -6.35 7.87 -18.83
CA PRO A 221 -6.06 7.30 -20.13
C PRO A 221 -4.71 7.78 -20.66
N VAL A 222 -3.84 6.84 -21.05
CA VAL A 222 -2.59 7.13 -21.77
C VAL A 222 -2.88 7.14 -23.27
N ASP A 223 -3.55 6.08 -23.73
CA ASP A 223 -4.06 5.93 -25.09
C ASP A 223 -5.35 5.08 -25.10
N ALA A 224 -5.68 4.46 -26.23
CA ALA A 224 -6.87 3.62 -26.35
C ALA A 224 -6.75 2.24 -25.65
N HIS A 225 -5.54 1.78 -25.33
CA HIS A 225 -5.23 0.44 -24.82
C HIS A 225 -4.68 0.47 -23.41
N GLU A 226 -4.39 1.65 -22.85
CA GLU A 226 -3.68 1.78 -21.58
C GLU A 226 -4.24 2.92 -20.71
N VAL A 227 -4.29 2.65 -19.40
CA VAL A 227 -4.54 3.65 -18.37
C VAL A 227 -3.45 3.59 -17.30
N ASP A 228 -3.08 4.76 -16.78
CA ASP A 228 -2.09 4.93 -15.73
C ASP A 228 -2.73 5.43 -14.44
N PHE A 229 -2.04 5.19 -13.33
CA PHE A 229 -2.41 5.75 -12.04
C PHE A 229 -1.22 5.91 -11.10
N GLY A 230 -1.46 6.66 -10.03
CA GLY A 230 -0.48 6.87 -8.96
C GLY A 230 0.46 8.03 -9.21
N ARG A 231 1.42 8.19 -8.31
CA ARG A 231 2.42 9.26 -8.26
C ARG A 231 3.76 8.67 -7.80
N ILE A 232 4.84 9.43 -7.97
CA ILE A 232 6.22 9.00 -7.72
C ILE A 232 6.49 8.38 -6.32
N ASP A 233 5.72 8.75 -5.30
CA ASP A 233 5.91 8.29 -3.90
C ASP A 233 4.74 7.43 -3.36
N THR A 234 3.89 6.92 -4.26
CA THR A 234 2.71 6.11 -3.93
C THR A 234 2.62 4.92 -4.88
N PRO A 235 1.88 3.86 -4.55
CA PRO A 235 1.57 2.82 -5.51
C PRO A 235 1.05 3.42 -6.82
N GLY A 236 1.64 2.98 -7.93
CA GLY A 236 1.37 3.53 -9.24
C GLY A 236 1.88 2.63 -10.33
N GLY A 237 1.35 2.81 -11.53
CA GLY A 237 1.65 1.97 -12.67
C GLY A 237 0.53 2.02 -13.69
N TYR A 238 0.38 0.94 -14.46
CA TYR A 238 -0.50 0.91 -15.62
C TYR A 238 -1.42 -0.32 -15.61
N ILE A 239 -2.52 -0.21 -16.34
CA ILE A 239 -3.40 -1.32 -16.74
C ILE A 239 -3.58 -1.20 -18.25
N ALA A 240 -3.19 -2.24 -18.98
CA ALA A 240 -3.20 -2.24 -20.44
C ALA A 240 -3.84 -3.50 -21.00
N LEU A 241 -4.38 -3.40 -22.22
CA LEU A 241 -4.69 -4.58 -23.02
C LEU A 241 -3.38 -5.35 -23.33
N PRO A 242 -3.42 -6.70 -23.37
CA PRO A 242 -2.20 -7.52 -23.42
C PRO A 242 -1.45 -7.40 -24.74
N SER A 243 -2.10 -6.92 -25.80
CA SER A 243 -1.46 -6.55 -27.07
C SER A 243 -2.29 -5.49 -27.80
N LEU A 244 -1.65 -4.81 -28.75
CA LEU A 244 -2.29 -3.82 -29.63
C LEU A 244 -3.27 -4.44 -30.64
N ASP A 245 -3.28 -5.78 -30.78
CA ASP A 245 -4.22 -6.48 -31.66
C ASP A 245 -5.60 -6.68 -31.00
N VAL A 246 -5.70 -6.48 -29.68
CA VAL A 246 -6.96 -6.57 -28.94
C VAL A 246 -7.76 -5.29 -29.17
N CYS A 247 -8.96 -5.42 -29.74
CA CYS A 247 -9.82 -4.28 -30.02
C CYS A 247 -10.29 -3.61 -28.70
N PRO A 248 -9.99 -2.30 -28.50
CA PRO A 248 -10.33 -1.60 -27.26
C PRO A 248 -11.80 -1.16 -27.19
N ASP A 249 -12.59 -1.36 -28.25
CA ASP A 249 -13.98 -0.88 -28.36
C ASP A 249 -15.04 -1.88 -27.86
N HIS A 250 -14.61 -3.05 -27.37
CA HIS A 250 -15.49 -4.11 -26.86
C HIS A 250 -15.12 -4.58 -25.45
N ALA A 251 -14.44 -3.74 -24.67
CA ALA A 251 -14.00 -4.11 -23.33
C ALA A 251 -15.16 -4.26 -22.34
N ASP A 252 -15.07 -5.27 -21.49
CA ASP A 252 -15.96 -5.59 -20.38
C ASP A 252 -15.16 -6.19 -19.21
N ASP A 253 -15.83 -6.58 -18.12
CA ASP A 253 -15.19 -7.14 -16.92
C ASP A 253 -14.40 -8.43 -17.18
N SER A 254 -14.72 -9.18 -18.23
CA SER A 254 -14.03 -10.43 -18.62
C SER A 254 -12.81 -10.20 -19.50
N THR A 255 -12.66 -8.98 -20.04
CA THR A 255 -11.57 -8.61 -20.92
C THR A 255 -10.23 -8.79 -20.20
N ARG A 256 -9.31 -9.53 -20.83
CA ARG A 256 -7.99 -9.75 -20.25
C ARG A 256 -7.15 -8.48 -20.33
N VAL A 257 -6.43 -8.18 -19.26
CA VAL A 257 -5.49 -7.08 -19.13
C VAL A 257 -4.17 -7.56 -18.55
N ALA A 258 -3.12 -6.82 -18.82
CA ALA A 258 -1.87 -6.86 -18.09
C ALA A 258 -1.76 -5.59 -17.24
N SER A 259 -1.26 -5.73 -16.01
CA SER A 259 -0.99 -4.58 -15.14
C SER A 259 0.35 -4.76 -14.44
N GLN A 260 1.03 -3.64 -14.21
CA GLN A 260 2.19 -3.56 -13.36
C GLN A 260 2.02 -2.39 -12.40
N ILE A 261 2.29 -2.63 -11.12
CA ILE A 261 2.03 -1.69 -10.03
C ILE A 261 3.29 -1.65 -9.17
N ALA A 262 4.02 -0.54 -9.23
CA ALA A 262 5.25 -0.31 -8.49
C ALA A 262 4.97 0.31 -7.11
N HIS A 263 6.02 0.39 -6.29
CA HIS A 263 6.02 1.06 -4.98
C HIS A 263 4.99 0.52 -3.98
N VAL A 264 4.66 -0.78 -4.07
CA VAL A 264 3.71 -1.42 -3.17
C VAL A 264 4.42 -1.91 -1.91
N GLY A 265 3.94 -1.50 -0.73
CA GLY A 265 4.43 -2.03 0.54
C GLY A 265 3.83 -3.39 0.88
N ILE A 266 4.58 -4.20 1.61
CA ILE A 266 4.09 -5.52 2.04
C ILE A 266 2.85 -5.40 2.95
N ASP A 267 2.77 -4.38 3.82
CA ASP A 267 1.61 -4.19 4.69
C ASP A 267 0.33 -3.93 3.87
N LEU A 268 0.42 -3.22 2.75
CA LEU A 268 -0.71 -3.08 1.83
C LEU A 268 -1.12 -4.43 1.23
N LEU A 269 -0.14 -5.23 0.79
CA LEU A 269 -0.42 -6.57 0.23
C LEU A 269 -1.07 -7.50 1.26
N LEU A 270 -0.66 -7.43 2.53
CA LEU A 270 -1.27 -8.19 3.61
C LEU A 270 -2.71 -7.72 3.88
N ALA A 271 -2.96 -6.40 3.87
CA ALA A 271 -4.30 -5.85 4.03
C ALA A 271 -5.23 -6.18 2.85
N ALA A 272 -4.68 -6.28 1.64
CA ALA A 272 -5.39 -6.58 0.40
C ALA A 272 -5.36 -8.08 0.02
N ALA A 273 -4.86 -8.98 0.86
CA ALA A 273 -4.59 -10.36 0.49
C ALA A 273 -5.83 -11.13 0.01
N SER A 274 -7.01 -10.81 0.54
CA SER A 274 -8.28 -11.40 0.10
C SER A 274 -8.69 -10.98 -1.32
N ALA A 275 -8.23 -9.81 -1.78
CA ALA A 275 -8.46 -9.33 -3.14
C ALA A 275 -7.47 -9.92 -4.17
N LEU A 276 -6.50 -10.72 -3.71
CA LEU A 276 -5.44 -11.31 -4.52
C LEU A 276 -5.67 -12.79 -4.85
N VAL A 277 -6.76 -13.40 -4.40
CA VAL A 277 -7.05 -14.85 -4.53
C VAL A 277 -8.33 -15.14 -5.29
#